data_AF-J9VIE8-F1
#
_entry.id   AF-J9VIE8-F1
#
_cell.length_a   1.000
_cell.length_b   1.000
_cell.length_c   1.000
_cell.angle_alpha   90.00
_cell.angle_beta   90.00
_cell.angle_gamma   90.00
#
_symmetry.space_group_name_H-M   'P 1'
#
loop_
_entity.id
_entity.type
_entity.pdbx_description
1 polymer ?
#
loop_
_entity_poly.entity_id
_entity_poly.type
_entity_poly.pdbx_seq_one_letter_code
_entity_poly.pdbx_strand_id
1 'polypeptide(L)'
;MTGNFLTQTIGRFRYSTVKTNLFNAAPYVVGTICLLITSWSSDWFRERGFHLAFSFVLVLIGCIILIALPVSQMGAGYFATFLITAGAFTPPVLFHTWHQWNDANEDGRAFRAGSYTFLANTDGIVSTNIFLHKIGTGVPRTTGYHRRYRSLGTWTDHRVENVDVL
;
A
#
# COMPACT_ATOMS: atom_id res chain seq x y z
N MET A 1 3.82 -2.65 -0.40
CA MET A 1 3.14 -1.41 0.07
C MET A 1 1.61 -1.57 0.19
N THR A 2 0.97 -2.43 -0.63
CA THR A 2 -0.50 -2.61 -0.70
C THR A 2 -1.14 -3.18 0.58
N GLY A 3 -0.40 -3.91 1.42
CA GLY A 3 -0.94 -4.50 2.65
C GLY A 3 -1.21 -3.51 3.79
N ASN A 4 -0.55 -2.33 3.80
CA ASN A 4 -0.68 -1.35 4.88
C ASN A 4 -1.96 -0.51 4.77
N PHE A 5 -2.51 -0.34 3.57
CA PHE A 5 -3.73 0.42 3.37
C PHE A 5 -4.96 -0.34 3.91
N LEU A 6 -4.97 -1.67 3.79
CA LEU A 6 -6.08 -2.52 4.23
C LEU A 6 -6.27 -2.45 5.76
N THR A 7 -5.18 -2.51 6.52
CA THR A 7 -5.23 -2.44 7.99
C THR A 7 -5.70 -1.08 8.48
N GLN A 8 -5.29 0.01 7.82
CA GLN A 8 -5.71 1.37 8.18
C GLN A 8 -7.16 1.68 7.83
N THR A 9 -7.65 1.19 6.69
CA THR A 9 -9.03 1.44 6.28
C THR A 9 -9.98 0.64 7.16
N ILE A 10 -9.71 -0.65 7.45
CA ILE A 10 -10.55 -1.44 8.38
C ILE A 10 -10.60 -0.79 9.77
N GLY A 11 -9.48 -0.28 10.27
CA GLY A 11 -9.40 0.41 11.56
C GLY A 11 -10.17 1.74 11.62
N ARG A 12 -10.34 2.44 10.49
CA ARG A 12 -11.05 3.74 10.43
C ARG A 12 -12.54 3.62 10.15
N PHE A 13 -12.94 2.59 9.42
CA PHE A 13 -14.22 2.62 8.73
C PHE A 13 -15.30 1.70 9.29
N ARG A 14 -14.97 0.74 10.19
CA ARG A 14 -15.92 -0.26 10.72
C ARG A 14 -16.77 -0.96 9.64
N TYR A 15 -16.35 -0.86 8.37
CA TYR A 15 -17.04 -1.39 7.20
C TYR A 15 -16.60 -2.84 6.98
N SER A 16 -17.52 -3.66 6.47
CA SER A 16 -17.23 -5.05 6.07
C SER A 16 -16.03 -5.10 5.12
N THR A 17 -15.18 -6.11 5.29
CA THR A 17 -13.93 -6.35 4.52
C THR A 17 -14.12 -6.21 3.01
N VAL A 18 -15.28 -6.60 2.49
CA VAL A 18 -15.61 -6.53 1.06
C VAL A 18 -15.73 -5.08 0.57
N LYS A 19 -16.43 -4.22 1.31
CA LYS A 19 -16.58 -2.79 0.95
C LYS A 19 -15.25 -2.07 1.01
N THR A 20 -14.46 -2.35 2.04
CA THR A 20 -13.14 -1.75 2.25
C THR A 20 -12.16 -2.10 1.12
N ASN A 21 -12.15 -3.35 0.64
CA ASN A 21 -11.28 -3.75 -0.45
C ASN A 21 -11.68 -3.10 -1.78
N LEU A 22 -12.98 -2.92 -2.02
CA LEU A 22 -13.50 -2.26 -3.21
C LEU A 22 -13.14 -0.77 -3.27
N PHE A 23 -13.26 -0.05 -2.13
CA PHE A 23 -12.86 1.36 -2.05
C PHE A 23 -11.36 1.58 -2.30
N ASN A 24 -10.53 0.56 -2.04
CA ASN A 24 -9.10 0.59 -2.32
C ASN A 24 -8.77 0.22 -3.77
N ALA A 25 -9.54 -0.68 -4.39
CA ALA A 25 -9.35 -1.05 -5.80
C ALA A 25 -9.60 0.13 -6.74
N ALA A 26 -10.59 0.98 -6.44
CA ALA A 26 -10.96 2.12 -7.27
C ALA A 26 -9.79 3.08 -7.61
N PRO A 27 -9.01 3.60 -6.64
CA PRO A 27 -7.87 4.47 -6.95
C PRO A 27 -6.76 3.76 -7.74
N TYR A 28 -6.57 2.45 -7.55
CA TYR A 28 -5.58 1.69 -8.33
C TYR A 28 -5.96 1.56 -9.80
N VAL A 29 -7.24 1.32 -10.10
CA VAL A 29 -7.74 1.25 -11.49
C VAL A 29 -7.59 2.60 -12.17
N VAL A 30 -8.01 3.69 -11.52
CA VAL A 30 -7.86 5.05 -12.06
C VAL A 30 -6.39 5.39 -12.28
N GLY A 31 -5.53 5.05 -11.31
CA GLY A 31 -4.10 5.29 -11.43
C GLY A 31 -3.46 4.52 -12.59
N THR A 32 -3.94 3.30 -12.88
CA THR A 32 -3.48 2.52 -14.03
C THR A 32 -3.89 3.16 -15.35
N ILE A 33 -5.12 3.68 -15.45
CA ILE A 33 -5.59 4.39 -16.65
C ILE A 33 -4.77 5.67 -16.88
N CYS A 34 -4.55 6.47 -15.83
CA CYS A 34 -3.72 7.68 -15.91
C CYS A 34 -2.28 7.35 -16.27
N LEU A 35 -1.71 6.27 -15.73
CA LEU A 35 -0.40 5.75 -16.10
C LEU A 35 -0.34 5.44 -17.60
N LEU A 36 -1.30 4.69 -18.13
CA LEU A 36 -1.32 4.30 -19.55
C LEU A 36 -1.36 5.52 -20.48
N ILE A 37 -2.20 6.50 -20.15
CA ILE A 37 -2.30 7.76 -20.91
C ILE A 37 -0.97 8.52 -20.86
N THR A 38 -0.37 8.63 -19.66
CA THR A 38 0.88 9.37 -19.48
C THR A 38 2.06 8.65 -20.13
N SER A 39 2.09 7.31 -20.09
CA SER A 39 3.11 6.50 -20.76
C SER A 39 3.02 6.63 -22.26
N TRP A 40 1.82 6.56 -22.83
CA TRP A 40 1.62 6.74 -24.27
C TRP A 40 1.99 8.16 -24.71
N SER A 41 1.61 9.18 -23.93
CA SER A 41 2.04 10.56 -24.16
C SER A 41 3.58 10.69 -24.10
N SER A 42 4.22 10.09 -23.11
CA SER A 42 5.68 10.12 -22.95
C SER A 42 6.41 9.50 -24.15
N ASP A 43 5.90 8.40 -24.69
CA ASP A 43 6.50 7.73 -25.85
C ASP A 43 6.34 8.55 -27.14
N TRP A 44 5.25 9.32 -27.25
CA TRP A 44 5.01 10.19 -28.40
C TRP A 44 5.90 11.44 -28.40
N PHE A 45 6.05 12.08 -27.25
CA PHE A 45 6.82 13.33 -27.13
C PHE A 45 8.34 13.12 -27.01
N ARG A 46 8.83 11.89 -26.72
CA ARG A 46 10.26 11.56 -26.48
C ARG A 46 10.94 12.37 -25.35
N GLU A 47 10.20 13.26 -24.69
CA GLU A 47 10.60 14.12 -23.58
C GLU A 47 10.24 13.45 -22.24
N ARG A 48 11.00 12.41 -21.89
CA ARG A 48 10.74 11.53 -20.73
C ARG A 48 10.88 12.26 -19.37
N GLY A 49 11.74 13.28 -19.31
CA GLY A 49 12.01 14.05 -18.09
C GLY A 49 10.83 14.93 -17.63
N PHE A 50 10.16 15.60 -18.58
CA PHE A 50 9.03 16.49 -18.25
C PHE A 50 7.81 15.72 -17.75
N HIS A 51 7.54 14.53 -18.30
CA HIS A 51 6.46 13.66 -17.85
C HIS A 51 6.73 13.11 -16.44
N LEU A 52 7.99 12.82 -16.12
CA LEU A 52 8.42 12.43 -14.78
C LEU A 52 8.19 13.57 -13.78
N ALA A 53 8.64 14.79 -14.11
CA ALA A 53 8.46 15.96 -13.27
C ALA A 53 6.98 16.29 -13.02
N PHE A 54 6.15 16.23 -14.06
CA PHE A 54 4.70 16.43 -13.93
C PHE A 54 4.05 15.41 -12.99
N SER A 55 4.48 14.14 -13.07
CA SER A 55 3.97 13.08 -12.19
C SER A 55 4.33 13.34 -10.72
N PHE A 56 5.55 13.81 -10.44
CA PHE A 56 5.94 14.21 -9.09
C PHE A 56 5.16 15.42 -8.57
N VAL A 57 4.88 16.41 -9.44
CA VAL A 57 4.07 17.58 -9.08
C VAL A 57 2.65 17.15 -8.71
N LEU A 58 2.02 16.23 -9.46
CA LEU A 58 0.70 15.71 -9.12
C LEU A 58 0.67 15.03 -7.74
N VAL A 59 1.67 14.21 -7.43
CA VAL A 59 1.80 13.58 -6.10
C VAL A 59 1.97 14.64 -5.02
N LEU A 60 2.80 15.65 -5.25
CA LEU A 60 3.07 16.71 -4.30
C LEU A 60 1.81 17.53 -4.00
N ILE A 61 1.02 17.86 -5.02
CA ILE A 61 -0.29 18.52 -4.88
C ILE A 61 -1.23 17.66 -4.03
N GLY A 62 -1.33 16.36 -4.30
CA GLY A 62 -2.17 15.44 -3.54
C GLY A 62 -1.75 15.34 -2.06
N CYS A 63 -0.44 15.31 -1.79
CA CYS A 63 0.10 15.35 -0.43
C CYS A 63 -0.23 16.66 0.30
N ILE A 64 -0.11 17.81 -0.38
CA ILE A 64 -0.49 19.12 0.19
C ILE A 64 -1.97 19.12 0.57
N ILE A 65 -2.84 18.60 -0.30
CA ILE A 65 -4.29 18.51 0.00
C ILE A 65 -4.53 17.64 1.23
N LEU A 66 -3.87 16.48 1.34
CA LEU A 66 -4.02 15.61 2.51
C LEU A 66 -3.53 16.23 3.82
N ILE A 67 -2.48 17.07 3.78
CA ILE A 67 -1.95 17.77 4.96
C ILE A 67 -2.85 18.95 5.34
N ALA A 68 -3.36 19.69 4.36
CA ALA A 68 -4.15 20.90 4.58
C ALA A 68 -5.59 20.60 5.04
N LEU A 69 -6.15 19.44 4.70
CA LEU A 69 -7.55 19.14 4.99
C LEU A 69 -7.77 18.47 6.36
N PRO A 70 -8.71 18.96 7.18
CA PRO A 70 -9.15 18.24 8.38
C PRO A 70 -9.91 16.96 8.01
N VAL A 71 -9.78 15.94 8.87
CA VAL A 71 -10.33 14.57 8.69
C VAL A 71 -11.87 14.51 8.57
N SER A 72 -12.57 15.62 8.79
CA SER A 72 -14.02 15.73 8.65
C SER A 72 -14.51 15.71 7.19
N GLN A 73 -13.65 16.06 6.24
CA GLN A 73 -13.97 16.17 4.81
C GLN A 73 -13.54 14.91 4.04
N MET A 74 -14.31 13.82 4.20
CA MET A 74 -13.98 12.50 3.61
C MET A 74 -13.88 12.51 2.08
N GLY A 75 -14.73 13.29 1.38
CA GLY A 75 -14.77 13.32 -0.09
C GLY A 75 -13.50 13.89 -0.73
N ALA A 76 -13.00 15.02 -0.20
CA ALA A 76 -11.80 15.66 -0.72
C ALA A 76 -10.52 14.89 -0.37
N GLY A 77 -10.47 14.20 0.78
CA GLY A 77 -9.40 13.25 1.08
C GLY A 77 -9.39 12.04 0.13
N TYR A 78 -10.56 11.56 -0.28
CA TYR A 78 -10.68 10.48 -1.26
C TYR A 78 -10.18 10.95 -2.64
N PHE A 79 -10.58 12.15 -3.09
CA PHE A 79 -10.06 12.77 -4.32
C PHE A 79 -8.53 12.94 -4.30
N ALA A 80 -7.97 13.41 -3.19
CA ALA A 80 -6.51 13.55 -3.04
C ALA A 80 -5.79 12.20 -3.19
N THR A 81 -6.38 11.12 -2.69
CA THR A 81 -5.83 9.76 -2.82
C THR A 81 -5.81 9.29 -4.27
N PHE A 82 -6.84 9.64 -5.07
CA PHE A 82 -6.82 9.36 -6.52
C PHE A 82 -5.69 10.12 -7.21
N LEU A 83 -5.48 11.39 -6.87
CA LEU A 83 -4.44 12.23 -7.47
C LEU A 83 -3.04 11.69 -7.19
N ILE A 84 -2.77 11.32 -5.93
CA ILE A 84 -1.49 10.70 -5.52
C ILE A 84 -1.28 9.38 -6.24
N THR A 85 -2.31 8.53 -6.29
CA THR A 85 -2.21 7.20 -6.90
C THR A 85 -1.95 7.29 -8.40
N ALA A 86 -2.58 8.25 -9.08
CA ALA A 86 -2.36 8.51 -10.50
C ALA A 86 -0.93 8.97 -10.81
N GLY A 87 -0.35 9.84 -9.96
CA GLY A 87 1.02 10.31 -10.14
C GLY A 87 2.10 9.31 -9.70
N ALA A 88 1.81 8.46 -8.71
CA ALA A 88 2.81 7.54 -8.12
C ALA A 88 3.15 6.33 -9.02
N PHE A 89 2.24 5.93 -9.92
CA PHE A 89 2.49 4.79 -10.80
C PHE A 89 3.38 5.10 -12.00
N THR A 90 3.42 6.35 -12.45
CA THR A 90 4.18 6.77 -13.64
C THR A 90 5.71 6.70 -13.48
N PRO A 91 6.31 7.22 -12.38
CA PRO A 91 7.76 7.24 -12.23
C PRO A 91 8.47 5.88 -12.37
N PRO A 92 8.03 4.79 -11.72
CA PRO A 92 8.75 3.52 -11.80
C PRO A 92 8.79 2.92 -13.22
N VAL A 93 7.73 3.11 -14.03
CA VAL A 93 7.66 2.60 -15.41
C VAL A 93 8.58 3.39 -16.34
N LEU A 94 8.52 4.73 -16.27
CA LEU A 94 9.35 5.62 -17.10
C LEU A 94 10.83 5.53 -16.70
N PHE A 95 11.13 5.42 -15.40
CA PHE A 95 12.47 5.25 -14.88
C PHE A 95 13.07 3.93 -15.42
N HIS A 96 12.39 2.79 -15.19
CA HIS A 96 12.88 1.48 -15.60
C HIS A 96 13.17 1.38 -17.11
N THR A 97 12.29 1.93 -17.94
CA THR A 97 12.54 1.97 -19.39
C THR A 97 13.78 2.80 -19.72
N TRP A 98 13.92 3.99 -19.14
CA TRP A 98 15.03 4.91 -19.44
C TRP A 98 16.42 4.32 -19.17
N HIS A 99 16.64 3.64 -18.04
CA HIS A 99 17.96 3.05 -17.76
C HIS A 99 18.31 1.94 -18.75
N GLN A 100 17.30 1.14 -19.13
CA GLN A 100 17.51 0.09 -20.12
C GLN A 100 17.91 0.65 -21.49
N TRP A 101 17.49 1.87 -21.84
CA TRP A 101 17.89 2.54 -23.08
C TRP A 101 19.30 3.12 -23.04
N ASN A 102 19.84 3.43 -21.84
CA ASN A 102 21.16 4.07 -21.71
C ASN A 102 22.31 3.06 -21.58
N ASP A 103 22.00 1.76 -21.53
CA ASP A 103 22.98 0.73 -21.20
C ASP A 103 23.20 -0.24 -22.35
N ALA A 104 24.38 -0.18 -22.96
CA ALA A 104 24.77 -1.09 -24.04
C ALA A 104 25.20 -2.48 -23.54
N ASN A 105 25.58 -2.60 -22.26
CA ASN A 105 26.12 -3.85 -21.68
C ASN A 105 25.05 -4.62 -20.89
N GLU A 106 24.85 -5.89 -21.24
CA GLU A 106 23.88 -6.82 -20.60
C GLU A 106 24.16 -6.98 -19.09
N ASP A 107 25.42 -7.25 -18.72
CA ASP A 107 25.83 -7.46 -17.32
C ASP A 107 25.58 -6.22 -16.44
N GLY A 108 25.83 -5.04 -17.01
CA GLY A 108 25.60 -3.76 -16.32
C GLY A 108 24.11 -3.46 -16.11
N ARG A 109 23.23 -3.89 -17.03
CA ARG A 109 21.76 -3.75 -16.89
C ARG A 109 21.23 -4.63 -15.77
N ALA A 110 21.68 -5.88 -15.71
CA ALA A 110 21.29 -6.83 -14.66
C ALA A 110 21.70 -6.33 -13.26
N PHE A 111 22.94 -5.85 -13.11
CA PHE A 111 23.43 -5.30 -11.84
C PHE A 111 22.63 -4.07 -11.38
N ARG A 112 22.31 -3.15 -12.29
CA ARG A 112 21.51 -1.95 -11.98
C ARG A 112 20.07 -2.28 -11.61
N ALA A 113 19.42 -3.16 -12.38
CA ALA A 113 18.06 -3.62 -12.07
C ALA A 113 17.99 -4.31 -10.69
N GLY A 114 18.99 -5.15 -10.36
CA GLY A 114 19.11 -5.78 -9.05
C GLY A 114 19.29 -4.76 -7.92
N SER A 115 20.14 -3.76 -8.13
CA SER A 115 20.39 -2.67 -7.17
C SER A 115 19.12 -1.85 -6.88
N TYR A 116 18.35 -1.50 -7.91
CA TYR A 116 17.07 -0.80 -7.75
C TYR A 116 16.05 -1.64 -6.99
N THR A 117 16.01 -2.95 -7.25
CA THR A 117 15.12 -3.87 -6.55
C THR A 117 15.49 -3.96 -5.06
N PHE A 118 16.78 -4.00 -4.73
CA PHE A 118 17.23 -3.97 -3.33
C PHE A 118 16.78 -2.70 -2.59
N LEU A 119 16.95 -1.54 -3.23
CA LEU A 119 16.49 -0.27 -2.67
C LEU A 119 14.97 -0.23 -2.49
N ALA A 120 14.21 -0.73 -3.48
CA ALA A 120 12.75 -0.80 -3.41
C ALA A 120 12.24 -1.68 -2.25
N ASN A 121 12.94 -2.76 -1.93
CA ASN A 121 12.60 -3.59 -0.77
C ASN A 121 12.87 -2.90 0.57
N THR A 122 13.89 -2.02 0.63
CA THR A 122 14.23 -1.27 1.85
C THR A 122 13.14 -0.26 2.22
N ASP A 123 12.48 0.35 1.24
CA ASP A 123 11.34 1.25 1.47
C ASP A 123 10.20 0.58 2.27
N GLY A 124 9.93 -0.70 1.98
CA GLY A 124 8.93 -1.48 2.72
C GLY A 124 9.24 -1.63 4.21
N ILE A 125 10.52 -1.76 4.56
CA ILE A 125 10.98 -1.84 5.96
C ILE A 125 10.74 -0.50 6.66
N VAL A 126 11.12 0.61 6.03
CA VAL A 126 10.93 1.96 6.59
C VAL A 126 9.45 2.26 6.79
N SER A 127 8.60 1.97 5.80
CA SER A 127 7.15 2.17 5.87
C SER A 127 6.49 1.43 7.02
N THR A 128 6.93 0.20 7.29
CA THR A 128 6.37 -0.63 8.37
C THR A 128 6.71 -0.08 9.76
N ASN A 129 7.86 0.57 9.91
CA ASN A 129 8.30 1.15 11.18
C ASN A 129 7.54 2.42 11.58
N ILE A 130 6.93 3.13 10.63
CA ILE A 130 6.21 4.39 10.89
C ILE A 130 4.91 4.15 11.68
N PHE A 131 4.27 2.97 11.57
CA PHE A 131 2.98 2.70 12.22
C PHE A 131 3.07 2.05 13.60
N LEU A 132 4.27 1.61 14.02
CA LEU A 132 4.48 1.02 15.35
C LEU A 132 4.24 2.01 16.50
N HIS A 133 4.45 3.32 16.27
CA HIS A 133 4.31 4.32 17.34
C HIS A 133 2.85 4.64 17.73
N LYS A 134 1.87 4.37 16.85
CA LYS A 134 0.43 4.61 17.16
C LYS A 134 -0.27 3.44 17.84
N ILE A 135 0.37 2.27 17.94
CA ILE A 135 -0.19 1.07 18.60
C ILE A 135 0.25 1.01 20.09
N GLY A 136 1.26 1.80 20.50
CA GLY A 136 1.85 1.74 21.84
C GLY A 136 1.18 2.59 22.93
N THR A 137 0.29 3.53 22.60
CA THR A 137 -0.21 4.55 23.58
C THR A 137 -1.73 4.55 23.78
N GLY A 138 -2.38 3.38 23.75
CA GLY A 138 -3.81 3.32 24.11
C GLY A 138 -4.56 2.00 24.00
N VAL A 139 -3.92 0.91 23.56
CA VAL A 139 -4.56 -0.42 23.61
C VAL A 139 -4.05 -1.13 24.86
N PRO A 140 -4.93 -1.53 25.81
CA PRO A 140 -4.54 -2.42 26.89
C PRO A 140 -3.88 -3.65 26.25
N ARG A 141 -2.62 -3.90 26.62
CA ARG A 141 -1.90 -5.10 26.19
C ARG A 141 -2.84 -6.29 26.39
N THR A 142 -3.21 -6.96 25.31
CA THR A 142 -3.94 -8.23 25.31
C THR A 142 -3.04 -9.37 25.83
N THR A 143 -2.30 -9.13 26.91
CA THR A 143 -1.63 -10.14 27.75
C THR A 143 -2.67 -11.07 28.42
N GLY A 144 -3.97 -10.79 28.28
CA GLY A 144 -5.07 -11.62 28.79
C GLY A 144 -5.41 -12.88 27.99
N TYR A 145 -4.97 -13.04 26.74
CA TYR A 145 -5.34 -14.23 25.96
C TYR A 145 -4.59 -15.50 26.38
N HIS A 146 -3.32 -15.39 26.81
CA HIS A 146 -2.56 -16.56 27.27
C HIS A 146 -2.98 -17.07 28.66
N ARG A 147 -3.67 -16.27 29.48
CA ARG A 147 -4.17 -16.72 30.79
C ARG A 147 -5.54 -17.41 30.69
N ARG A 148 -6.33 -17.15 29.64
CA ARG A 148 -7.66 -17.75 29.44
C ARG A 148 -7.63 -19.16 28.85
N TYR A 149 -6.60 -19.53 28.07
CA TYR A 149 -6.45 -20.92 27.61
C TYR A 149 -5.96 -21.86 28.72
N ARG A 150 -5.20 -21.35 29.71
CA ARG A 150 -4.76 -22.15 30.87
C ARG A 150 -5.90 -22.49 31.83
N SER A 151 -6.97 -21.71 31.86
CA SER A 151 -8.17 -21.98 32.69
C SER A 151 -9.30 -22.69 31.95
N LEU A 152 -9.19 -22.88 30.63
CA LEU A 152 -10.17 -23.61 29.82
C LEU A 152 -9.72 -25.04 29.47
N GLY A 153 -8.50 -25.44 29.84
CA GLY A 153 -8.01 -26.82 29.70
C GLY A 153 -8.42 -27.78 30.82
N THR A 154 -9.34 -27.37 31.71
CA THR A 154 -9.73 -28.15 32.90
C THR A 154 -11.20 -28.61 32.91
N TRP A 155 -11.92 -28.53 31.79
CA TRP A 155 -13.37 -28.80 31.75
C TRP A 155 -13.87 -29.66 30.57
N THR A 156 -13.04 -30.54 30.00
CA THR A 156 -13.47 -31.46 28.94
C THR A 156 -13.05 -32.90 29.21
N ASP A 157 -13.42 -33.44 30.38
CA ASP A 157 -13.22 -34.87 30.71
C ASP A 157 -14.49 -35.56 31.25
N HIS A 158 -15.69 -35.05 30.95
CA HIS A 158 -16.95 -35.67 31.41
C HIS A 158 -18.08 -35.75 30.39
N ARG A 159 -17.80 -35.62 29.08
CA ARG A 159 -18.83 -35.79 28.04
C ARG A 159 -18.34 -36.54 26.79
N VAL A 160 -17.55 -37.58 27.00
CA VAL A 160 -17.23 -38.62 26.00
C VAL A 160 -17.56 -39.99 26.59
N GLU A 161 -18.83 -40.15 26.93
CA GLU A 161 -19.43 -41.46 27.18
C GLU A 161 -20.82 -41.36 26.53
N ASN A 162 -21.11 -42.24 25.57
CA ASN A 162 -22.32 -42.32 24.75
C ASN A 162 -22.34 -41.54 23.42
N VAL A 163 -21.46 -41.88 22.48
CA VAL A 163 -21.86 -42.12 21.07
C VAL A 163 -20.91 -43.15 20.45
N ASP A 164 -21.02 -44.41 20.91
CA ASP A 164 -20.65 -45.57 20.10
C ASP A 164 -21.94 -46.10 19.50
N VAL A 165 -22.13 -46.03 18.18
CA VAL A 165 -22.73 -47.07 17.34
C VAL A 165 -22.73 -46.65 15.85
N LEU A 166 -21.90 -47.37 15.08
CA LEU A 166 -21.83 -47.51 13.61
C LEU A 166 -21.04 -46.47 12.81
#